data_AF-A0A0P7D5S1-F1
#
_entry.id   AF-A0A0P7D5S1-F1
#
_cell.length_a   1.000
_cell.length_b   1.000
_cell.length_c   1.000
_cell.angle_alpha   90.00
_cell.angle_beta   90.00
_cell.angle_gamma   90.00
#
_symmetry.space_group_name_H-M   'P 1'
#
loop_
_entity.id
_entity.type
_entity.pdbx_description
1 polymer ?
#
loop_
_entity_poly.entity_id
_entity_poly.type
_entity_poly.pdbx_seq_one_letter_code
_entity_poly.pdbx_strand_id
1 'polypeptide(L)'
;MPDHLHWIFQLRPQQNLSAVIKLYKSMVTMSIRKREGRKVVVWQNNFYDHQIRDENDLIHQARYIVANPLRAKLVKHVGDYPFWNCIWL
;
A
#
# COMPACT_ATOMS: atom_id res chain seq x y z
N MET A 1 -1.15 -5.62 4.57
CA MET A 1 -2.21 -6.34 5.29
C MET A 1 -2.64 -7.52 4.43
N PRO A 2 -3.36 -8.53 4.95
CA PRO A 2 -3.76 -9.70 4.15
C PRO A 2 -4.73 -9.34 3.01
N ASP A 3 -5.52 -8.29 3.18
CA ASP A 3 -6.65 -7.90 2.32
C ASP A 3 -6.47 -6.51 1.68
N HIS A 4 -5.53 -5.69 2.16
CA HIS A 4 -5.24 -4.36 1.61
C HIS A 4 -3.77 -3.92 1.75
N LEU A 5 -3.45 -2.82 1.07
CA LEU A 5 -2.14 -2.19 1.05
C LEU A 5 -2.25 -0.74 1.54
N HIS A 6 -1.29 -0.31 2.35
CA HIS A 6 -0.98 1.10 2.60
C HIS A 6 0.41 1.39 2.06
N TRP A 7 0.57 2.52 1.37
CA TRP A 7 1.83 2.85 0.70
C TRP A 7 2.05 4.37 0.69
N ILE A 8 3.25 4.79 1.12
CA ILE A 8 3.76 6.15 0.94
C ILE A 8 4.79 6.11 -0.19
N PHE A 9 4.63 7.00 -1.15
CA PHE A 9 5.56 7.16 -2.25
C PHE A 9 5.52 8.59 -2.78
N GLN A 10 6.61 9.00 -3.42
CA GLN A 10 6.69 10.26 -4.12
C GLN A 10 6.40 10.02 -5.61
N LEU A 11 5.49 10.81 -6.15
CA LEU A 11 5.26 10.87 -7.59
C LEU A 11 6.44 11.57 -8.26
N ARG A 12 6.85 11.07 -9.44
CA ARG A 12 7.78 11.83 -10.27
C ARG A 12 7.08 13.08 -10.83
N PRO A 13 7.84 14.11 -11.21
CA PRO A 13 7.29 15.26 -11.91
C PRO A 13 6.36 14.84 -13.07
N GLN A 14 5.26 15.57 -13.24
CA GLN A 14 4.23 15.35 -14.28
C GLN A 14 3.48 14.00 -14.23
N GLN A 15 3.70 13.15 -13.20
CA GLN A 15 2.89 11.94 -13.02
C GLN A 15 1.58 12.22 -12.30
N ASN A 16 0.51 11.55 -12.75
CA ASN A 16 -0.80 11.57 -12.11
C ASN A 16 -0.99 10.35 -11.21
N LEU A 17 -1.43 10.56 -9.97
CA LEU A 17 -1.66 9.49 -8.99
C LEU A 17 -2.60 8.39 -9.52
N SER A 18 -3.74 8.77 -10.09
CA SER A 18 -4.73 7.82 -10.61
C SER A 18 -4.17 6.97 -11.75
N ALA A 19 -3.30 7.52 -12.59
CA ALA A 19 -2.63 6.77 -13.65
C ALA A 19 -1.66 5.72 -13.07
N VAL A 20 -0.88 6.08 -12.05
CA VAL A 20 0.04 5.17 -11.35
C VAL A 20 -0.73 4.03 -10.69
N ILE A 21 -1.80 4.36 -9.93
CA ILE A 21 -2.62 3.34 -9.25
C ILE A 21 -3.33 2.42 -10.26
N LYS A 22 -3.85 2.97 -11.37
CA LYS A 22 -4.45 2.18 -12.45
C LYS A 22 -3.44 1.17 -13.01
N LEU A 23 -2.23 1.62 -13.34
CA LEU A 23 -1.18 0.76 -13.87
C LEU A 23 -0.79 -0.33 -12.86
N TYR A 24 -0.53 0.04 -11.60
CA TYR A 24 -0.19 -0.90 -10.54
C TYR A 24 -1.26 -1.98 -10.34
N LYS A 25 -2.52 -1.57 -10.14
CA LYS A 25 -3.65 -2.51 -9.97
C LYS A 25 -3.78 -3.45 -11.16
N SER A 26 -3.55 -2.94 -12.38
CA SER A 26 -3.62 -3.74 -13.61
C SER A 26 -2.51 -4.79 -13.68
N MET A 27 -1.26 -4.39 -13.44
CA MET A 27 -0.10 -5.30 -13.45
C MET A 27 -0.24 -6.42 -12.40
N VAL A 28 -0.63 -6.07 -11.17
CA VAL A 28 -0.86 -7.07 -10.11
C VAL A 28 -1.99 -8.02 -10.48
N THR A 29 -3.10 -7.49 -11.00
CA THR A 29 -4.24 -8.32 -11.43
C THR A 29 -3.84 -9.30 -12.55
N MET A 30 -3.05 -8.84 -13.53
CA MET A 30 -2.54 -9.71 -14.60
C MET A 30 -1.63 -10.81 -14.07
N SER A 31 -0.71 -10.47 -13.16
CA SER A 31 0.19 -11.44 -12.53
C SER A 31 -0.58 -12.52 -11.77
N ILE A 32 -1.55 -12.12 -10.95
CA ILE A 32 -2.39 -13.06 -10.19
C ILE A 32 -3.22 -13.92 -11.14
N ARG A 33 -3.89 -13.34 -12.15
CA ARG A 33 -4.69 -14.12 -13.11
C ARG A 33 -3.85 -15.15 -13.86
N LYS A 34 -2.62 -14.80 -14.23
CA LYS A 34 -1.68 -15.73 -14.87
C LYS A 34 -1.35 -16.91 -13.96
N ARG A 35 -1.15 -16.66 -12.66
CA ARG A 35 -0.86 -17.69 -11.66
C ARG A 35 -2.09 -18.58 -11.35
N GLU A 36 -3.26 -17.97 -11.24
CA GLU A 36 -4.51 -18.65 -10.86
C GLU A 36 -5.20 -19.36 -12.03
N GLY A 37 -4.83 -19.07 -13.27
CA GLY A 37 -5.44 -19.66 -14.47
C GLY A 37 -6.90 -19.26 -14.72
N ARG A 38 -7.44 -18.28 -13.96
CA ARG A 38 -8.83 -17.83 -14.04
C ARG A 38 -8.97 -16.33 -13.85
N LYS A 39 -10.12 -15.79 -14.25
CA LYS A 39 -10.48 -14.40 -13.94
C LYS A 39 -10.77 -14.27 -12.44
N VAL A 40 -10.05 -13.35 -11.79
CA VAL A 40 -10.27 -12.93 -10.41
C VAL A 40 -10.49 -11.42 -10.33
N VAL A 41 -11.33 -11.02 -9.38
CA VAL A 41 -11.45 -9.63 -8.91
C VAL A 41 -10.52 -9.50 -7.72
N VAL A 42 -9.48 -8.67 -7.86
CA VAL A 42 -8.41 -8.52 -6.85
C VAL A 42 -8.63 -7.27 -6.00
N TRP A 43 -9.08 -6.19 -6.63
CA TRP A 43 -9.12 -4.86 -6.02
C TRP A 43 -10.54 -4.39 -5.82
N GLN A 44 -10.79 -3.72 -4.70
CA GLN A 44 -11.93 -2.83 -4.57
C GLN A 44 -11.84 -1.68 -5.59
N ASN A 45 -13.01 -1.12 -5.94
CA ASN A 45 -13.11 0.09 -6.75
C ASN A 45 -12.48 1.27 -6.00
N ASN A 46 -11.88 2.20 -6.76
CA ASN A 46 -11.20 3.40 -6.26
C ASN A 46 -10.03 3.11 -5.30
N PHE A 47 -9.43 4.17 -4.77
CA PHE A 47 -8.40 4.13 -3.75
C PHE A 47 -8.58 5.35 -2.84
N TYR A 48 -8.03 5.27 -1.64
CA TYR A 48 -7.89 6.40 -0.74
C TYR A 48 -6.51 7.02 -0.92
N ASP A 49 -6.43 8.35 -0.93
CA ASP A 49 -5.18 9.08 -0.95
C ASP A 49 -5.16 10.22 0.07
N HIS A 50 -3.95 10.55 0.52
CA HIS A 50 -3.65 11.68 1.39
C HIS A 50 -2.36 12.33 0.92
N GLN A 51 -2.42 13.62 0.61
CA GLN A 51 -1.24 14.38 0.19
C GLN A 51 -0.45 14.81 1.41
N ILE A 52 0.78 14.28 1.53
CA ILE A 52 1.73 14.67 2.58
C ILE A 52 2.22 16.09 2.33
N ARG A 53 2.05 16.96 3.33
CA ARG A 53 2.30 18.41 3.20
C ARG A 53 3.62 18.87 3.81
N ASP A 54 4.08 18.16 4.83
CA ASP A 54 5.29 18.47 5.57
C ASP A 54 5.89 17.21 6.22
N GLU A 55 7.02 17.38 6.88
CA GLU A 55 7.75 16.30 7.53
C GLU A 55 6.99 15.70 8.72
N ASN A 56 6.23 16.50 9.46
CA ASN A 56 5.45 16.00 10.59
C ASN A 56 4.32 15.07 10.12
N ASP A 57 3.62 15.45 9.05
CA ASP A 57 2.61 14.62 8.40
C ASP A 57 3.24 13.34 7.83
N LEU A 58 4.41 13.45 7.18
CA LEU A 58 5.15 12.26 6.70
C LEU A 58 5.42 11.26 7.83
N ILE A 59 5.97 11.73 8.95
CA ILE A 59 6.27 10.90 10.12
C ILE A 59 4.99 10.30 10.71
N HIS A 60 3.91 11.09 10.79
CA HIS A 60 2.63 10.61 11.30
C HIS A 60 2.06 9.48 10.43
N GLN A 61 1.99 9.67 9.12
CA GLN A 61 1.48 8.66 8.18
C GLN A 61 2.37 7.42 8.18
N ALA A 62 3.69 7.57 8.22
CA ALA A 62 4.62 6.44 8.27
C ALA A 62 4.40 5.59 9.53
N ARG A 63 4.30 6.23 10.71
CA ARG A 63 3.99 5.54 11.98
C ARG A 63 2.63 4.86 11.95
N TYR A 64 1.62 5.51 11.37
CA TYR A 64 0.29 4.92 11.19
C TYR A 64 0.38 3.61 10.39
N ILE A 65 1.07 3.62 9.24
CA ILE A 65 1.22 2.45 8.37
C ILE A 65 1.94 1.31 9.09
N VAL A 66 3.06 1.62 9.72
CA VAL A 66 3.89 0.68 10.48
C VAL A 66 3.10 0.05 11.63
N ALA A 67 2.19 0.79 12.28
CA ALA A 67 1.36 0.28 13.36
C ALA A 67 0.10 -0.50 12.91
N ASN A 68 -0.28 -0.47 11.63
CA ASN A 68 -1.52 -1.12 11.17
C ASN A 68 -1.61 -2.63 11.44
N PRO A 69 -0.54 -3.44 11.25
CA PRO A 69 -0.57 -4.86 11.59
C PRO A 69 -0.88 -5.11 13.06
N LEU A 70 -0.38 -4.26 13.96
CA LEU A 70 -0.66 -4.32 15.40
C LEU A 70 -2.12 -3.97 15.69
N ARG A 71 -2.64 -2.88 15.09
CA ARG A 71 -4.04 -2.45 15.25
C ARG A 71 -5.02 -3.50 14.74
N ALA A 72 -4.66 -4.19 13.68
CA ALA A 72 -5.43 -5.30 13.12
C ALA A 72 -5.24 -6.63 13.86
N LYS A 73 -4.44 -6.66 14.93
CA LYS A 73 -4.15 -7.85 15.75
C LYS A 73 -3.52 -9.01 14.96
N LEU A 74 -2.82 -8.70 13.87
CA LEU A 74 -2.10 -9.70 13.07
C LEU A 74 -0.79 -10.13 13.73
N VAL A 75 -0.22 -9.26 14.56
CA VAL A 75 1.07 -9.44 15.24
C VAL A 75 1.01 -8.85 16.65
N LYS A 76 1.91 -9.31 17.53
CA LYS A 76 2.09 -8.74 18.89
C LYS A 76 3.12 -7.62 18.89
N HIS A 77 4.13 -7.72 18.03
CA HIS A 77 5.11 -6.69 17.81
C HIS A 77 5.13 -6.31 16.33
N VAL A 78 5.32 -5.03 16.03
CA VAL A 78 5.34 -4.53 14.65
C VAL A 78 6.37 -5.27 13.80
N GLY A 79 7.54 -5.56 14.38
CA GLY A 79 8.65 -6.27 13.73
C GLY A 79 8.28 -7.66 13.21
N ASP A 80 7.22 -8.29 13.75
CA ASP A 80 6.80 -9.63 13.36
C ASP A 80 6.05 -9.65 12.01
N TYR A 81 5.63 -8.49 11.49
CA TYR A 81 4.86 -8.43 10.26
C TYR A 81 5.77 -8.30 9.03
N PRO A 82 6.06 -9.36 8.24
CA PRO A 82 7.17 -9.37 7.27
C PRO A 82 7.07 -8.33 6.13
N PHE A 83 5.90 -7.71 5.97
CA PHE A 83 5.64 -6.68 4.97
C PHE A 83 5.53 -5.27 5.56
N TRP A 84 6.10 -5.04 6.76
CA TRP A 84 6.19 -3.71 7.36
C TRP A 84 7.29 -2.84 6.74
N ASN A 85 8.21 -3.45 5.97
CA ASN A 85 9.43 -2.82 5.48
C ASN A 85 9.23 -1.39 4.98
N CYS A 86 9.79 -0.47 5.75
CA CYS A 86 9.88 0.96 5.50
C CYS A 86 11.37 1.31 5.51
N ILE A 87 11.86 2.08 4.54
CA ILE A 87 13.26 2.51 4.49
C ILE A 87 13.65 3.53 5.56
N TRP A 88 12.72 3.88 6.47
CA TRP A 88 12.85 4.96 7.46
C TRP A 88 12.89 4.45 8.91
N LEU A 89 13.24 3.19 9.13
CA LEU A 89 13.58 2.65 10.45
C LEU A 89 15.10 2.52 10.58
#